data_AF-A0A845D9F7-F1
#
_entry.id   AF-A0A845D9F7-F1
#
_cell.length_a   1.000
_cell.length_b   1.000
_cell.length_c   1.000
_cell.angle_alpha   90.00
_cell.angle_beta   90.00
_cell.angle_gamma   90.00
#
_symmetry.space_group_name_H-M   'P 1'
#
loop_
_entity.id
_entity.type
_entity.pdbx_description
1 polymer ?
#
loop_
_entity_poly.entity_id
_entity_poly.type
_entity_poly.pdbx_seq_one_letter_code
_entity_poly.pdbx_strand_id
1 'polypeptide(L)'
;MGIKMYTPYFIEKEDLKFFKKIVETQGLRRGYKLHCHLMAFISNWQNRKHLREQLVQTIEQQYKKKLPSEQKKTLLTPGVPPQLPFASVSVSHCAFLGGFVISPSGSLNTPSSSLKLAFVKQPFIGFDLEQLGRAKEKTLLRISNKKELSDTPSPSALWSAKEAAYKSISSLQRDTHIKHISIFGWQPVSSIENIKAAKPNISKKLEREEKESPKIYDYQFIIKEKNIKGEGFVCCLNNVVIGLAFSKSRR
;
A
#
# COMPACT_ATOMS: atom_id res chain seq x y z
N MET A 1 -35.99 4.24 -12.30
CA MET A 1 -34.52 4.12 -12.11
C MET A 1 -34.26 3.25 -10.89
N GLY A 2 -33.82 2.00 -11.08
CA GLY A 2 -33.52 1.10 -9.97
C GLY A 2 -32.17 1.44 -9.33
N ILE A 3 -32.15 1.73 -8.03
CA ILE A 3 -30.91 1.84 -7.26
C ILE A 3 -30.31 0.44 -7.17
N LYS A 4 -29.23 0.17 -7.92
CA LYS A 4 -28.43 -1.03 -7.71
C LYS A 4 -27.73 -0.88 -6.35
N MET A 5 -28.26 -1.54 -5.33
CA MET A 5 -27.54 -1.73 -4.08
C MET A 5 -26.38 -2.68 -4.34
N TYR A 6 -25.15 -2.16 -4.28
CA TYR A 6 -23.96 -3.00 -4.27
C TYR A 6 -23.88 -3.69 -2.92
N THR A 7 -23.86 -5.02 -2.92
CA THR A 7 -23.58 -5.82 -1.72
C THR A 7 -22.22 -5.39 -1.16
N PRO A 8 -22.11 -5.08 0.14
CA PRO A 8 -20.82 -4.78 0.76
C PRO A 8 -19.84 -5.91 0.47
N TYR A 9 -18.70 -5.56 -0.11
CA TYR A 9 -17.69 -6.52 -0.52
C TYR A 9 -16.76 -6.80 0.67
N PHE A 10 -16.68 -8.05 1.09
CA PHE A 10 -15.79 -8.48 2.16
C PHE A 10 -14.56 -9.13 1.52
N ILE A 11 -13.36 -8.62 1.80
CA ILE A 11 -12.14 -9.42 1.58
C ILE A 11 -12.12 -10.47 2.68
N GLU A 12 -11.91 -11.72 2.31
CA GLU A 12 -11.92 -12.82 3.25
C GLU A 12 -10.68 -12.73 4.17
N LYS A 13 -10.79 -13.32 5.36
CA LYS A 13 -9.67 -13.37 6.32
C LYS A 13 -8.43 -14.02 5.71
N GLU A 14 -8.64 -14.93 4.77
CA GLU A 14 -7.64 -15.70 4.03
C GLU A 14 -6.84 -14.81 3.07
N ASP A 15 -7.50 -13.91 2.37
CA ASP A 15 -6.86 -12.93 1.48
C ASP A 15 -5.98 -11.95 2.26
N LEU A 16 -6.43 -11.50 3.44
CA LEU A 16 -5.63 -10.67 4.34
C LEU A 16 -4.39 -11.42 4.86
N LYS A 17 -4.53 -12.71 5.20
CA LYS A 17 -3.38 -13.56 5.58
C LYS A 17 -2.41 -13.71 4.40
N PHE A 18 -2.92 -13.91 3.20
CA PHE A 18 -2.10 -14.03 1.98
C PHE A 18 -1.32 -12.75 1.70
N PHE A 19 -2.00 -11.60 1.69
CA PHE A 19 -1.33 -10.32 1.50
C PHE A 19 -0.29 -10.06 2.59
N LYS A 20 -0.63 -10.29 3.87
CA LYS A 20 0.31 -10.17 4.98
C LYS A 20 1.54 -11.04 4.74
N LYS A 21 1.35 -12.29 4.32
CA LYS A 21 2.44 -13.21 4.00
C LYS A 21 3.29 -12.69 2.83
N ILE A 22 2.69 -12.10 1.80
CA ILE A 22 3.45 -11.46 0.71
C ILE A 22 4.31 -10.32 1.25
N VAL A 23 3.73 -9.38 1.99
CA VAL A 23 4.50 -8.23 2.48
C VAL A 23 5.59 -8.66 3.44
N GLU A 24 5.33 -9.63 4.33
CA GLU A 24 6.34 -10.21 5.20
C GLU A 24 7.44 -10.90 4.39
N THR A 25 7.11 -11.73 3.41
CA THR A 25 8.09 -12.45 2.59
C THR A 25 8.95 -11.49 1.77
N GLN A 26 8.34 -10.47 1.15
CA GLN A 26 9.05 -9.48 0.34
C GLN A 26 9.87 -8.52 1.20
N GLY A 27 9.36 -8.13 2.37
CA GLY A 27 10.10 -7.32 3.36
C GLY A 27 11.32 -8.06 3.91
N LEU A 28 11.13 -9.33 4.31
CA LEU A 28 12.18 -10.20 4.87
C LEU A 28 13.30 -10.48 3.86
N ARG A 29 12.97 -10.80 2.60
CA ARG A 29 13.96 -11.03 1.53
C ARG A 29 14.92 -9.85 1.35
N ARG A 30 14.53 -8.65 1.78
CA ARG A 30 15.30 -7.41 1.56
C ARG A 30 15.88 -6.82 2.85
N GLY A 31 15.90 -7.60 3.93
CA GLY A 31 16.49 -7.19 5.21
C GLY A 31 15.68 -6.14 5.95
N TYR A 32 14.45 -5.87 5.52
CA TYR A 32 13.54 -5.01 6.27
C TYR A 32 12.77 -5.87 7.27
N LYS A 33 12.89 -5.57 8.56
CA LYS A 33 11.87 -5.98 9.54
C LYS A 33 10.63 -5.13 9.31
N LEU A 34 9.90 -5.45 8.25
CA LEU A 34 8.64 -4.82 7.94
C LEU A 34 7.62 -5.41 8.91
N HIS A 35 7.47 -4.76 10.06
CA HIS A 35 6.25 -4.91 10.87
C HIS A 35 5.13 -4.15 10.16
N CYS A 36 4.76 -4.62 8.97
CA CYS A 36 3.62 -4.11 8.25
C CYS A 36 2.39 -4.68 8.94
N HIS A 37 1.82 -3.87 9.82
CA HIS A 37 0.42 -4.01 10.15
C HIS A 37 -0.34 -3.47 8.96
N LEU A 38 -0.49 -4.30 7.91
CA LEU A 38 -1.56 -4.07 6.96
C LEU A 38 -2.85 -4.36 7.72
N MET A 39 -3.41 -3.33 8.33
CA MET A 39 -4.79 -3.33 8.74
C MET A 39 -5.58 -2.71 7.59
N ALA A 40 -5.84 -3.53 6.55
CA ALA A 40 -6.81 -3.18 5.53
C ALA A 40 -8.21 -3.37 6.16
N PHE A 41 -8.78 -2.28 6.66
CA PHE A 41 -10.13 -2.27 7.18
C PHE A 41 -11.11 -2.06 6.05
N ILE A 42 -11.84 -3.13 5.75
CA ILE A 42 -12.82 -3.19 4.67
C ILE A 42 -14.18 -3.11 5.33
N SER A 43 -14.43 -1.98 5.97
CA SER A 43 -15.79 -1.60 6.33
C SER A 43 -16.27 -0.68 5.23
N ASN A 44 -17.51 -0.85 4.76
CA ASN A 44 -18.23 0.04 3.83
C ASN A 44 -17.86 1.52 4.09
N TRP A 45 -16.86 2.03 3.37
CA TRP A 45 -16.04 3.11 3.93
C TRP A 45 -16.58 4.47 3.50
N GLN A 46 -17.66 4.91 4.14
CA GLN A 46 -18.25 6.21 3.82
C GLN A 46 -17.51 7.39 4.47
N ASN A 47 -16.54 7.17 5.37
CA ASN A 47 -15.91 8.28 6.09
C ASN A 47 -14.39 8.18 6.24
N ARG A 48 -13.67 9.08 5.56
CA ARG A 48 -12.21 9.27 5.66
C ARG A 48 -11.70 9.44 7.08
N LYS A 49 -12.53 10.03 7.94
CA LYS A 49 -12.24 10.25 9.35
C LYS A 49 -12.11 8.93 10.11
N HIS A 50 -12.97 7.95 9.81
CA HIS A 50 -13.04 6.71 10.59
C HIS A 50 -11.78 5.84 10.46
N LEU A 51 -11.22 5.65 9.25
CA LEU A 51 -9.94 4.91 9.10
C LEU A 51 -8.79 5.62 9.80
N ARG A 52 -8.81 6.95 9.86
CA ARG A 52 -7.77 7.71 10.55
C ARG A 52 -7.91 7.59 12.06
N GLU A 53 -9.15 7.56 12.58
CA GLU A 53 -9.41 7.24 13.99
C GLU A 53 -8.93 5.82 14.33
N GLN A 54 -9.22 4.84 13.47
CA GLN A 54 -8.72 3.48 13.62
C GLN A 54 -7.19 3.42 13.57
N LEU A 55 -6.55 4.13 12.64
CA LEU A 55 -5.10 4.27 12.57
C LEU A 55 -4.52 4.76 13.90
N VAL A 56 -5.10 5.82 14.48
CA VAL A 56 -4.68 6.35 15.79
C VAL A 56 -4.83 5.27 16.86
N GLN A 57 -5.99 4.61 16.94
CA GLN A 57 -6.23 3.55 17.92
C GLN A 57 -5.24 2.40 17.78
N THR A 58 -4.98 1.92 16.56
CA THR A 58 -4.00 0.86 16.28
C THR A 58 -2.60 1.25 16.74
N ILE A 59 -2.17 2.48 16.46
CA ILE A 59 -0.86 2.96 16.93
C ILE A 59 -0.83 3.02 18.46
N GLU A 60 -1.84 3.59 19.11
CA GLU A 60 -1.83 3.71 20.57
C GLU A 60 -1.82 2.34 21.27
N GLN A 61 -2.59 1.37 20.73
CA GLN A 61 -2.62 0.00 21.21
C GLN A 61 -1.30 -0.73 21.00
N GLN A 62 -0.77 -0.69 19.77
CA GLN A 62 0.44 -1.43 19.41
C GLN A 62 1.67 -0.93 20.15
N TYR A 63 1.80 0.39 20.30
CA TYR A 63 2.95 1.01 20.95
C TYR A 63 2.73 1.25 22.45
N LYS A 64 1.59 0.79 23.01
CA LYS A 64 1.18 0.94 24.42
C LYS A 64 1.38 2.36 24.95
N LYS A 65 1.16 3.36 24.08
CA LYS A 65 1.45 4.77 24.37
C LYS A 65 0.40 5.65 23.73
N LYS A 66 -0.16 6.58 24.51
CA LYS A 66 -1.02 7.63 23.97
C LYS A 66 -0.20 8.57 23.09
N LEU A 67 -0.70 8.86 21.90
CA LEU A 67 -0.06 9.82 21.00
C LEU A 67 -0.27 11.24 21.53
N PRO A 68 0.75 12.13 21.47
CA PRO A 68 0.58 13.55 21.70
C PRO A 68 -0.50 14.16 20.80
N SER A 69 -1.21 15.17 21.28
CA SER A 69 -2.32 15.83 20.55
C SER A 69 -1.91 16.33 19.16
N GLU A 70 -0.71 16.89 19.02
CA GLU A 70 -0.18 17.33 17.73
C GLU A 70 -0.01 16.18 16.73
N GLN A 71 0.48 15.02 17.18
CA GLN A 71 0.60 13.84 16.31
C GLN A 71 -0.79 13.33 15.91
N LYS A 72 -1.74 13.25 16.85
CA LYS A 72 -3.12 12.87 16.55
C LYS A 72 -3.75 13.80 15.51
N LYS A 73 -3.54 15.10 15.65
CA LYS A 73 -4.03 16.10 14.69
C LYS A 73 -3.54 15.78 13.29
N THR A 74 -2.24 15.57 13.08
CA THR A 74 -1.71 15.21 11.76
C THR A 74 -2.28 13.91 11.19
N LEU A 75 -2.49 12.89 12.03
CA LEU A 75 -3.07 11.62 11.60
C LEU A 75 -4.55 11.75 11.21
N LEU A 76 -5.31 12.60 11.91
CA LEU A 76 -6.74 12.78 11.72
C LEU A 76 -7.10 13.79 10.63
N THR A 77 -6.21 14.73 10.28
CA THR A 77 -6.50 15.77 9.28
C THR A 77 -6.55 15.22 7.85
N PRO A 78 -7.69 15.31 7.14
CA PRO A 78 -7.78 14.96 5.73
C PRO A 78 -6.82 15.76 4.84
N GLY A 79 -6.28 15.12 3.79
CA GLY A 79 -5.37 15.78 2.84
C GLY A 79 -3.93 15.98 3.35
N VAL A 80 -3.69 15.91 4.66
CA VAL A 80 -2.34 15.96 5.23
C VAL A 80 -1.78 14.53 5.29
N PRO A 81 -0.61 14.24 4.69
CA PRO A 81 0.05 12.96 4.85
C PRO A 81 0.34 12.69 6.35
N PRO A 82 0.02 11.51 6.87
CA PRO A 82 0.27 11.18 8.27
C PRO A 82 1.77 11.21 8.58
N GLN A 83 2.16 11.85 9.68
CA GLN A 83 3.56 11.98 10.08
C GLN A 83 3.76 11.45 11.50
N LEU A 84 4.72 10.54 11.67
CA LEU A 84 5.16 10.06 12.97
C LEU A 84 6.70 10.07 13.04
N PRO A 85 7.28 10.46 14.18
CA PRO A 85 8.74 10.48 14.32
C PRO A 85 9.34 9.06 14.38
N PHE A 86 8.55 8.08 14.78
CA PHE A 86 8.97 6.69 14.99
C PHE A 86 8.36 5.71 13.99
N ALA A 87 7.67 6.18 12.94
CA ALA A 87 7.13 5.30 11.90
C ALA A 87 6.85 6.05 10.60
N SER A 88 7.00 5.36 9.47
CA SER A 88 6.43 5.77 8.19
C SER A 88 5.00 5.23 8.11
N VAL A 89 4.05 6.07 7.71
CA VAL A 89 2.63 5.72 7.61
C VAL A 89 2.12 6.12 6.24
N SER A 90 1.34 5.25 5.60
CA SER A 90 0.62 5.59 4.39
C SER A 90 -0.82 5.11 4.49
N VAL A 91 -1.76 5.97 4.08
CA VAL A 91 -3.20 5.70 4.12
C VAL A 91 -3.73 5.78 2.69
N SER A 92 -4.58 4.84 2.30
CA SER A 92 -5.29 4.91 1.03
C SER A 92 -6.72 4.38 1.12
N HIS A 93 -7.50 4.71 0.10
CA HIS A 93 -8.87 4.26 -0.05
C HIS A 93 -9.35 4.44 -1.49
N CYS A 94 -10.38 3.68 -1.83
CA CYS A 94 -11.19 3.86 -3.02
C CYS A 94 -12.68 3.91 -2.62
N ALA A 95 -13.60 3.82 -3.57
CA ALA A 95 -15.04 3.84 -3.30
C ALA A 95 -15.51 2.65 -2.44
N PHE A 96 -14.76 1.54 -2.46
CA PHE A 96 -15.15 0.30 -1.81
C PHE A 96 -14.33 0.01 -0.54
N LEU A 97 -13.05 0.35 -0.55
CA LEU A 97 -12.08 -0.09 0.46
C LEU A 97 -11.30 1.08 1.05
N GLY A 98 -10.83 0.90 2.28
CA GLY A 98 -9.87 1.77 2.94
C GLY A 98 -8.79 0.95 3.64
N GLY A 99 -7.63 1.54 3.86
CA GLY A 99 -6.55 0.87 4.58
C GLY A 99 -5.38 1.79 4.91
N PHE A 100 -4.54 1.31 5.80
CA PHE A 100 -3.27 1.95 6.10
C PHE A 100 -2.17 0.93 6.30
N VAL A 101 -0.94 1.38 6.10
CA VAL A 101 0.28 0.66 6.43
C VAL A 101 1.12 1.50 7.38
N ILE A 102 1.75 0.82 8.33
CA ILE A 102 2.69 1.40 9.27
C ILE A 102 3.99 0.63 9.12
N SER A 103 5.10 1.33 8.94
CA SER A 103 6.46 0.79 8.94
C SER A 103 7.23 1.46 10.07
N PRO A 104 7.53 0.76 11.18
CA PRO A 104 8.22 1.36 12.32
C PRO A 104 9.61 1.86 11.94
N SER A 105 9.95 3.05 12.44
CA SER A 105 11.23 3.70 12.27
C SER A 105 12.22 3.33 13.38
N GLY A 106 12.82 2.14 13.30
CA GLY A 106 13.95 1.75 14.15
C GLY A 106 13.56 0.91 15.35
N SER A 107 14.56 0.38 16.07
CA SER A 107 14.32 -0.51 17.21
C SER A 107 13.62 0.24 18.35
N LEU A 108 12.36 -0.10 18.61
CA LEU A 108 11.59 0.38 19.76
C LEU A 108 12.22 0.00 21.11
N ASN A 109 13.19 -0.91 21.11
CA ASN A 109 13.73 -1.56 22.30
C ASN A 109 15.17 -1.17 22.63
N THR A 110 15.75 -0.15 22.00
CA THR A 110 17.02 0.41 22.48
C THR A 110 16.73 1.63 23.36
N PRO A 111 16.71 1.49 24.70
CA PRO A 111 16.75 2.64 25.61
C PRO A 111 18.10 3.33 25.43
N SER A 112 18.22 4.18 24.41
CA SER A 112 19.46 4.86 24.11
C SER A 112 19.40 6.27 24.67
N SER A 113 19.76 6.38 25.95
CA SER A 113 20.33 7.60 26.55
C SER A 113 21.61 8.08 25.83
N SER A 114 22.09 7.31 24.84
CA SER A 114 23.16 7.65 23.93
C SER A 114 22.59 7.89 22.52
N LEU A 115 22.27 9.13 22.19
CA LEU A 115 21.91 9.60 20.84
C LEU A 115 23.09 9.49 19.85
N LYS A 116 23.73 8.31 19.74
CA LYS A 116 24.48 7.98 18.53
C LYS A 116 23.45 7.52 17.51
N LEU A 117 22.93 8.50 16.76
CA LEU A 117 22.08 8.31 15.59
C LEU A 117 22.81 7.45 14.56
N ALA A 118 22.77 6.13 14.74
CA ALA A 118 22.81 5.24 13.61
C ALA A 118 21.49 5.46 12.87
N PHE A 119 21.48 6.47 11.98
CA PHE A 119 20.45 6.66 10.96
C PHE A 119 20.43 5.42 10.07
N VAL A 120 19.84 4.32 10.55
CA VAL A 120 19.36 3.28 9.65
C VAL A 120 18.32 3.98 8.80
N LYS A 121 18.70 4.30 7.55
CA LYS A 121 17.85 4.97 6.56
C LYS A 121 16.59 4.12 6.40
N GLN A 122 15.54 4.57 7.05
CA GLN A 122 14.22 3.99 7.01
C GLN A 122 13.70 4.03 5.57
N PRO A 123 13.15 2.93 5.04
CA PRO A 123 12.37 3.02 3.82
C PRO A 123 11.11 3.82 4.11
N PHE A 124 10.81 4.81 3.28
CA PHE A 124 9.52 5.46 3.31
C PHE A 124 8.52 4.56 2.60
N ILE A 125 7.35 4.37 3.21
CA ILE A 125 6.32 3.49 2.68
C ILE A 125 5.24 4.32 1.99
N GLY A 126 4.79 3.83 0.84
CA GLY A 126 3.63 4.34 0.14
C GLY A 126 2.66 3.22 -0.14
N PHE A 127 1.38 3.46 0.11
CA PHE A 127 0.30 2.50 -0.03
C PHE A 127 -0.83 3.12 -0.81
N ASP A 128 -1.34 2.37 -1.77
CA ASP A 128 -2.45 2.79 -2.59
C ASP A 128 -3.47 1.68 -2.84
N LEU A 129 -4.74 2.08 -2.96
CA LEU A 129 -5.88 1.20 -3.22
C LEU A 129 -6.63 1.80 -4.39
N GLU A 130 -6.74 1.04 -5.47
CA GLU A 130 -7.30 1.50 -6.73
C GLU A 130 -8.38 0.54 -7.23
N GLN A 131 -9.53 1.06 -7.65
CA GLN A 131 -10.57 0.25 -8.24
C GLN A 131 -10.18 -0.15 -9.68
N LEU A 132 -10.38 -1.42 -10.03
CA LEU A 132 -10.23 -1.88 -11.41
C LEU A 132 -11.11 -1.04 -12.36
N GLY A 133 -10.49 -0.57 -13.44
CA GLY A 133 -11.17 0.21 -14.48
C GLY A 133 -11.42 1.68 -14.16
N ARG A 134 -11.16 2.15 -12.91
CA ARG A 134 -11.25 3.60 -12.59
C ARG A 134 -10.17 4.39 -13.33
N ALA A 135 -8.95 3.88 -13.32
CA ALA A 135 -7.86 4.46 -14.08
C ALA A 135 -8.02 4.09 -15.56
N LYS A 136 -8.24 5.10 -16.40
CA LYS A 136 -8.33 4.94 -17.86
C LYS A 136 -6.99 5.26 -18.50
N GLU A 137 -6.67 4.57 -19.60
CA GLU A 137 -5.43 4.79 -20.36
C GLU A 137 -5.24 6.26 -20.76
N LYS A 138 -6.30 6.93 -21.21
CA LYS A 138 -6.30 8.37 -21.53
C LYS A 138 -5.83 9.25 -20.37
N THR A 139 -6.14 8.88 -19.13
CA THR A 139 -5.67 9.59 -17.94
C THR A 139 -4.19 9.32 -17.71
N LEU A 140 -3.76 8.07 -17.86
CA LEU A 140 -2.36 7.68 -17.65
C LEU A 140 -1.40 8.23 -18.69
N LEU A 141 -1.83 8.42 -19.94
CA LEU A 141 -1.04 9.06 -20.99
C LEU A 141 -0.60 10.49 -20.62
N ARG A 142 -1.25 11.13 -19.64
CA ARG A 142 -0.85 12.46 -19.14
C ARG A 142 0.34 12.40 -18.18
N ILE A 143 0.58 11.25 -17.55
CA ILE A 143 1.56 11.07 -16.46
C ILE A 143 2.52 9.90 -16.72
N SER A 144 2.43 9.27 -17.88
CA SER A 144 3.22 8.08 -18.26
C SER A 144 3.53 8.14 -19.74
N ASN A 145 4.65 7.54 -20.13
CA ASN A 145 4.98 7.36 -21.54
C ASN A 145 4.36 6.07 -22.12
N LYS A 146 4.37 5.93 -23.46
CA LYS A 146 3.81 4.76 -24.16
C LYS A 146 4.45 3.44 -23.73
N LYS A 147 5.75 3.44 -23.37
CA LYS A 147 6.47 2.25 -22.93
C LYS A 147 6.00 1.78 -21.56
N GLU A 148 5.80 2.68 -20.60
CA GLU A 148 5.22 2.31 -19.29
C GLU A 148 3.82 1.70 -19.43
N LEU A 149 3.04 2.18 -20.40
CA LEU A 149 1.70 1.68 -20.68
C LEU A 149 1.70 0.33 -21.41
N SER A 150 2.68 0.07 -22.29
CA SER A 150 2.81 -1.26 -22.91
C SER A 150 3.32 -2.30 -21.93
N ASP A 151 4.17 -1.90 -20.98
CA ASP A 151 4.84 -2.81 -20.06
C ASP A 151 4.01 -3.11 -18.81
N THR A 152 2.97 -2.32 -18.51
CA THR A 152 2.15 -2.50 -17.29
C THR A 152 1.12 -3.63 -17.44
N PRO A 153 0.83 -4.40 -16.36
CA PRO A 153 -0.22 -5.42 -16.39
C PRO A 153 -1.63 -4.86 -16.66
N SER A 154 -1.90 -3.65 -16.19
CA SER A 154 -3.14 -2.93 -16.46
C SER A 154 -3.00 -1.42 -16.16
N PRO A 155 -3.93 -0.59 -16.66
CA PRO A 155 -4.01 0.82 -16.27
C PRO A 155 -4.13 1.05 -14.75
N SER A 156 -5.01 0.31 -14.06
CA SER A 156 -5.17 0.44 -12.61
C SER A 156 -3.90 0.03 -11.84
N ALA A 157 -3.16 -0.98 -12.33
CA ALA A 157 -1.87 -1.37 -11.77
C ALA A 157 -0.84 -0.23 -11.87
N LEU A 158 -0.69 0.39 -13.04
CA LEU A 158 0.23 1.50 -13.23
C LEU A 158 -0.14 2.71 -12.38
N TRP A 159 -1.43 3.05 -12.33
CA TRP A 159 -1.92 4.15 -11.50
C TRP A 159 -1.59 3.91 -10.03
N SER A 160 -1.95 2.74 -9.50
CA SER A 160 -1.75 2.43 -8.08
C SER A 160 -0.26 2.35 -7.74
N ALA A 161 0.58 1.82 -8.62
CA ALA A 161 2.04 1.83 -8.45
C ALA A 161 2.60 3.26 -8.41
N LYS A 162 2.14 4.16 -9.30
CA LYS A 162 2.58 5.57 -9.32
C LYS A 162 2.13 6.32 -8.07
N GLU A 163 0.89 6.13 -7.60
CA GLU A 163 0.37 6.75 -6.38
C GLU A 163 1.10 6.23 -5.12
N ALA A 164 1.30 4.92 -5.03
CA ALA A 164 2.09 4.33 -3.94
C ALA A 164 3.53 4.89 -3.97
N ALA A 165 4.17 4.93 -5.14
CA ALA A 165 5.49 5.51 -5.30
C ALA A 165 5.51 6.99 -4.89
N TYR A 166 4.53 7.79 -5.31
CA TYR A 166 4.40 9.20 -4.93
C TYR A 166 4.29 9.39 -3.42
N LYS A 167 3.46 8.59 -2.73
CA LYS A 167 3.32 8.65 -1.26
C LYS A 167 4.62 8.28 -0.55
N SER A 168 5.33 7.28 -1.07
CA SER A 168 6.64 6.88 -0.53
C SER A 168 7.70 7.97 -0.73
N ILE A 169 7.68 8.71 -1.84
CA ILE A 169 8.70 9.72 -2.17
C ILE A 169 8.37 11.08 -1.55
N SER A 170 7.11 11.53 -1.58
CA SER A 170 6.70 12.84 -1.04
C SER A 170 7.06 13.00 0.43
N SER A 171 7.09 11.88 1.18
CA SER A 171 7.55 11.84 2.56
C SER A 171 9.03 12.20 2.74
N LEU A 172 9.87 11.99 1.73
CA LEU A 172 11.28 12.39 1.69
C LEU A 172 11.48 13.87 1.30
N GLN A 173 10.52 14.43 0.57
CA GLN A 173 10.76 15.55 -0.34
C GLN A 173 9.66 16.62 -0.18
N ARG A 174 9.49 17.10 1.06
CA ARG A 174 8.41 18.03 1.44
C ARG A 174 8.35 19.30 0.58
N ASP A 175 9.51 19.78 0.11
CA ASP A 175 9.63 21.06 -0.60
C ASP A 175 9.88 20.92 -2.11
N THR A 176 9.91 19.69 -2.63
CA THR A 176 10.13 19.47 -4.07
C THR A 176 8.89 18.92 -4.74
N HIS A 177 8.41 19.65 -5.74
CA HIS A 177 7.40 19.15 -6.65
C HIS A 177 7.93 17.95 -7.43
N ILE A 178 7.42 16.77 -7.10
CA ILE A 178 7.65 15.55 -7.87
C ILE A 178 6.95 15.72 -9.20
N LYS A 179 7.73 15.86 -10.28
CA LYS A 179 7.18 16.13 -11.61
C LYS A 179 6.80 14.85 -12.34
N HIS A 180 7.56 13.77 -12.17
CA HIS A 180 7.37 12.58 -13.00
C HIS A 180 8.01 11.30 -12.42
N ILE A 181 7.17 10.41 -11.89
CA ILE A 181 7.60 9.09 -11.42
C ILE A 181 7.51 8.09 -12.56
N SER A 182 8.63 7.40 -12.84
CA SER A 182 8.65 6.28 -13.78
C SER A 182 8.57 4.94 -13.05
N ILE A 183 7.69 4.06 -13.55
CA ILE A 183 7.50 2.68 -13.09
C ILE A 183 7.88 1.72 -14.22
N PHE A 184 8.78 0.78 -13.96
CA PHE A 184 9.25 -0.19 -14.96
C PHE A 184 9.68 -1.50 -14.30
N GLY A 185 10.06 -2.46 -15.13
CA GLY A 185 10.55 -3.76 -14.67
C GLY A 185 9.46 -4.59 -14.01
N TRP A 186 8.25 -4.54 -14.56
CA TRP A 186 7.13 -5.38 -14.14
C TRP A 186 7.52 -6.84 -14.27
N GLN A 187 7.59 -7.55 -13.15
CA GLN A 187 7.89 -8.98 -13.14
C GLN A 187 6.79 -9.73 -12.38
N PRO A 188 6.19 -10.79 -12.96
CA PRO A 188 5.30 -11.66 -12.23
C PRO A 188 6.02 -12.21 -11.00
N VAL A 189 5.34 -12.30 -9.86
CA VAL A 189 5.85 -13.00 -8.69
C VAL A 189 5.65 -14.50 -8.90
N SER A 190 6.36 -15.08 -9.87
CA SER A 190 6.33 -16.51 -10.22
C SER A 190 6.81 -17.44 -9.10
N SER A 191 7.35 -16.88 -8.00
CA SER A 191 7.92 -17.64 -6.88
C SER A 191 7.00 -17.84 -5.67
N ILE A 192 5.71 -17.53 -5.78
CA ILE A 192 4.70 -17.86 -4.75
C ILE A 192 4.25 -19.32 -4.84
N GLU A 193 4.69 -20.10 -5.82
CA GLU A 193 4.37 -21.55 -5.92
C GLU A 193 4.74 -22.36 -4.66
N ASN A 194 5.68 -21.88 -3.83
CA ASN A 194 6.01 -22.49 -2.54
C ASN A 194 5.15 -22.02 -1.36
N ILE A 195 4.32 -21.00 -1.55
CA ILE A 195 3.18 -20.75 -0.69
C ILE A 195 2.08 -21.62 -1.26
N LYS A 196 1.94 -22.85 -0.75
CA LYS A 196 0.70 -23.61 -0.89
C LYS A 196 -0.41 -22.68 -0.40
N ALA A 197 -1.02 -21.91 -1.30
CA ALA A 197 -2.15 -21.09 -1.00
C ALA A 197 -3.17 -22.08 -0.45
N ALA A 198 -3.57 -21.88 0.82
CA ALA A 198 -4.80 -22.47 1.27
C ALA A 198 -5.83 -22.06 0.21
N LYS A 199 -6.36 -23.02 -0.55
CA LYS A 199 -7.40 -22.72 -1.53
C LYS A 199 -8.42 -21.88 -0.78
N PRO A 200 -8.69 -20.62 -1.20
CA PRO A 200 -9.70 -19.82 -0.54
C PRO A 200 -10.94 -20.70 -0.49
N ASN A 201 -11.54 -20.84 0.69
CA ASN A 201 -12.71 -21.67 0.89
C ASN A 201 -13.90 -20.89 0.33
N ILE A 202 -13.87 -20.69 -0.98
CA ILE A 202 -14.91 -20.03 -1.75
C ILE A 202 -16.14 -20.90 -1.51
N SER A 203 -17.10 -20.37 -0.76
CA SER A 203 -18.33 -21.10 -0.48
C SER A 203 -18.90 -21.60 -1.81
N LYS A 204 -19.34 -22.87 -1.85
CA LYS A 204 -19.95 -23.53 -3.03
C LYS A 204 -21.08 -22.72 -3.71
N LYS A 205 -21.54 -21.65 -3.06
CA LYS A 205 -22.54 -20.71 -3.59
C LYS A 205 -22.01 -19.80 -4.71
N LEU A 206 -20.69 -19.66 -4.87
CA LEU A 206 -20.06 -18.89 -5.95
C LEU A 206 -19.61 -19.73 -7.15
N GLU A 207 -19.66 -21.06 -7.07
CA GLU A 207 -19.25 -21.96 -8.17
C GLU A 207 -20.19 -21.93 -9.40
N ARG A 208 -21.37 -21.30 -9.31
CA ARG A 208 -22.34 -21.21 -10.41
C ARG A 208 -22.18 -20.01 -11.35
N GLU A 209 -21.24 -19.11 -11.08
CA GLU A 209 -20.85 -18.05 -12.01
C GLU A 209 -19.34 -18.14 -12.26
N GLU A 210 -18.91 -19.09 -13.11
CA GLU A 210 -17.58 -19.05 -13.75
C GLU A 210 -17.50 -17.87 -14.74
N LYS A 211 -17.64 -16.65 -14.23
CA LYS A 211 -17.02 -15.49 -14.86
C LYS A 211 -15.59 -15.47 -14.36
N GLU A 212 -14.66 -15.68 -15.28
CA GLU A 212 -13.20 -15.61 -15.12
C GLU A 212 -12.74 -15.29 -13.70
N SER A 213 -12.23 -16.30 -12.98
CA SER A 213 -11.68 -16.12 -11.65
C SER A 213 -10.77 -14.89 -11.63
N PRO A 214 -10.91 -13.99 -10.63
CA PRO A 214 -10.15 -12.75 -10.61
C PRO A 214 -8.67 -13.07 -10.75
N LYS A 215 -8.06 -12.62 -11.86
CA LYS A 215 -6.64 -12.81 -12.11
C LYS A 215 -5.87 -12.01 -11.06
N ILE A 216 -5.35 -12.71 -10.06
CA ILE A 216 -4.43 -12.15 -9.08
C ILE A 216 -3.13 -11.88 -9.81
N TYR A 217 -2.86 -10.61 -10.04
CA TYR A 217 -1.65 -10.13 -10.68
C TYR A 217 -0.68 -9.69 -9.62
N ASP A 218 0.22 -10.57 -9.20
CA ASP A 218 1.32 -10.21 -8.31
C ASP A 218 2.50 -9.74 -9.15
N TYR A 219 2.82 -8.45 -9.10
CA TYR A 219 3.96 -7.90 -9.82
C TYR A 219 4.88 -7.08 -8.92
N GLN A 220 6.18 -7.20 -9.15
CA GLN A 220 7.16 -6.25 -8.63
C GLN A 220 7.45 -5.17 -9.65
N PHE A 221 7.75 -3.97 -9.18
CA PHE A 221 8.14 -2.86 -10.02
C PHE A 221 9.29 -2.05 -9.41
N ILE A 222 10.02 -1.35 -10.25
CA ILE A 222 11.11 -0.45 -9.87
C ILE A 222 10.63 0.99 -10.03
N ILE A 223 10.94 1.82 -9.04
CA ILE A 223 10.63 3.24 -9.01
C ILE A 223 11.91 4.02 -9.34
N LYS A 224 11.83 4.94 -10.30
CA LYS A 224 12.90 5.91 -10.59
C LYS A 224 12.33 7.32 -10.64
N GLU A 225 12.87 8.18 -9.79
CA GLU A 225 12.63 9.62 -9.77
C GLU A 225 13.95 10.30 -9.46
N LYS A 226 14.55 11.01 -10.44
CA LYS A 226 15.86 11.67 -10.30
C LYS A 226 16.90 10.82 -9.54
N ASN A 227 17.20 11.20 -8.29
CA ASN A 227 18.19 10.58 -7.40
C ASN A 227 17.61 9.56 -6.42
N ILE A 228 16.31 9.25 -6.52
CA ILE A 228 15.61 8.30 -5.67
C ILE A 228 15.37 7.03 -6.48
N LYS A 229 15.80 5.91 -5.89
CA LYS A 229 15.40 4.58 -6.34
C LYS A 229 14.51 3.96 -5.29
N GLY A 230 13.48 3.29 -5.77
CA GLY A 230 12.59 2.51 -4.96
C GLY A 230 12.18 1.26 -5.68
N GLU A 231 11.37 0.49 -4.98
CA GLU A 231 10.83 -0.76 -5.45
C GLU A 231 9.44 -0.90 -4.85
N GLY A 232 8.59 -1.63 -5.53
CA GLY A 232 7.24 -1.82 -5.07
C GLY A 232 6.66 -3.12 -5.54
N PHE A 233 5.43 -3.33 -5.12
CA PHE A 233 4.63 -4.47 -5.42
C PHE A 233 3.21 -4.00 -5.72
N VAL A 234 2.60 -4.60 -6.73
CA VAL A 234 1.17 -4.49 -6.97
C VAL A 234 0.57 -5.89 -6.88
N CYS A 235 -0.52 -6.03 -6.13
CA CYS A 235 -1.44 -7.15 -6.34
C CYS A 235 -2.81 -6.68 -6.79
N CYS A 236 -3.52 -7.57 -7.46
CA CYS A 236 -4.95 -7.43 -7.66
C CYS A 236 -5.67 -8.42 -6.74
N LEU A 237 -6.52 -7.90 -5.87
CA LEU A 237 -7.38 -8.69 -5.01
C LEU A 237 -8.83 -8.39 -5.40
N ASN A 238 -9.44 -9.32 -6.12
CA ASN A 238 -10.75 -9.14 -6.73
C ASN A 238 -10.78 -7.89 -7.64
N ASN A 239 -11.64 -6.92 -7.35
CA ASN A 239 -11.78 -5.68 -8.12
C ASN A 239 -10.92 -4.51 -7.61
N VAL A 240 -9.96 -4.77 -6.71
CA VAL A 240 -9.08 -3.74 -6.16
C VAL A 240 -7.62 -4.09 -6.39
N VAL A 241 -6.91 -3.11 -6.93
CA VAL A 241 -5.46 -3.11 -7.09
C VAL A 241 -4.85 -2.46 -5.85
N ILE A 242 -3.88 -3.15 -5.26
CA ILE A 242 -3.16 -2.69 -4.08
C ILE A 242 -1.73 -2.38 -4.50
N GLY A 243 -1.35 -1.12 -4.49
CA GLY A 243 0.01 -0.67 -4.69
C GLY A 243 0.74 -0.52 -3.36
N LEU A 244 1.94 -1.08 -3.27
CA LEU A 244 2.86 -0.86 -2.15
C LEU A 244 4.21 -0.46 -2.71
N ALA A 245 4.78 0.63 -2.19
CA ALA A 245 6.04 1.18 -2.65
C ALA A 245 6.96 1.48 -1.47
N PHE A 246 8.24 1.27 -1.69
CA PHE A 246 9.32 1.55 -0.76
C PHE A 246 10.34 2.42 -1.47
N SER A 247 10.69 3.56 -0.86
CA SER A 247 11.73 4.44 -1.40
C SER A 247 12.88 4.60 -0.41
N LYS A 248 14.09 4.72 -0.94
CA LYS A 248 15.30 5.08 -0.18
C LYS A 248 15.98 6.25 -0.86
N SER A 249 16.35 7.27 -0.08
CA SER A 249 17.26 8.32 -0.57
C SER A 249 18.63 7.69 -0.87
N ARG A 250 19.13 7.89 -2.10
CA ARG A 250 20.56 7.68 -2.39
C ARG A 250 21.36 8.78 -1.69
N ARG A 251 22.45 8.40 -1.03
CA ARG A 251 23.51 9.34 -0.66
C ARG A 251 24.34 9.60 -1.91
#